data_AF-A9U7B5-F1
#
_entry.id   AF-A9U7B5-F1
#
_cell.length_a   1.000
_cell.length_b   1.000
_cell.length_c   1.000
_cell.angle_alpha   90.00
_cell.angle_beta   90.00
_cell.angle_gamma   90.00
#
_symmetry.space_group_name_H-M   'P 1'
#
loop_
_entity.id
_entity.type
_entity.pdbx_description
1 polymer ?
#
loop_
_entity_poly.entity_id
_entity_poly.type
_entity_poly.pdbx_seq_one_letter_code
_entity_poly.pdbx_strand_id
1 'polypeptide(L)'
;MINKGEDHAMILKSEFIKVLCYTRTPQEDIIYASRLAYSMHLAYSENGRDFQALNHNSGVLFAKATNHDNGTLRAKSLKNPYLFRMADGKFGVVAVRTEADGQQDEESRGAVLFFTSGDLLQYQEIGLVDLKSDVYAHDVAYEYDESSQAYVIRWSDGKGGSYQNKIQDLYDLAGAGTPEKAEAFTLEAVSADIEGVQPRNVIRVPRETAQRLVCRLTVPENIAIE
;
A
#
# COMPACT_ATOMS: atom_id res chain seq x y z
N MET A 1 4.27 9.30 59.19
CA MET A 1 4.57 9.97 57.91
C MET A 1 4.25 8.97 56.81
N ILE A 2 3.31 9.33 55.95
CA ILE A 2 2.90 8.55 54.78
C ILE A 2 3.99 8.75 53.74
N ASN A 3 4.63 7.69 53.24
CA ASN A 3 5.35 7.80 51.97
C ASN A 3 4.59 6.97 50.94
N LYS A 4 4.05 7.71 49.97
CA LYS A 4 3.19 7.25 48.88
C LYS A 4 3.99 6.38 47.94
N GLY A 5 3.36 5.32 47.44
CA GLY A 5 3.88 4.49 46.37
C GLY A 5 4.14 5.32 45.12
N GLU A 6 5.30 5.06 44.51
CA GLU A 6 5.52 5.31 43.11
C GLU A 6 5.15 4.02 42.38
N ASP A 7 3.88 3.91 41.99
CA ASP A 7 3.45 2.95 40.99
C ASP A 7 4.09 3.38 39.66
N HIS A 8 5.27 2.82 39.37
CA HIS A 8 5.78 2.76 38.02
C HIS A 8 4.87 1.81 37.22
N ALA A 9 3.75 2.33 36.74
CA ALA A 9 3.00 1.69 35.68
C ALA A 9 3.93 1.58 34.47
N MET A 10 4.56 0.41 34.28
CA MET A 10 5.12 0.03 32.99
C MET A 10 3.99 0.14 31.97
N ILE A 11 4.02 1.20 31.16
CA ILE A 11 3.16 1.28 29.98
C ILE A 11 3.65 0.18 29.05
N LEU A 12 2.96 -0.96 29.07
CA LEU A 12 3.16 -2.05 28.13
C LEU A 12 2.96 -1.48 26.72
N LYS A 13 4.06 -1.39 25.96
CA LYS A 13 4.00 -0.95 24.57
C LYS A 13 3.16 -1.94 23.78
N SER A 14 2.26 -1.44 22.92
CA SER A 14 1.41 -2.29 22.08
C SER A 14 2.26 -3.27 21.26
N GLU A 15 1.87 -4.54 21.21
CA GLU A 15 2.52 -5.58 20.37
C GLU A 15 2.48 -5.26 18.86
N PHE A 16 1.68 -4.27 18.45
CA PHE A 16 1.53 -3.85 17.06
C PHE A 16 1.68 -2.34 16.92
N ILE A 17 2.22 -1.92 15.77
CA ILE A 17 2.27 -0.54 15.32
C ILE A 17 1.34 -0.42 14.10
N LYS A 18 0.62 0.70 13.98
CA LYS A 18 -0.20 0.98 12.80
C LYS A 18 0.70 1.52 11.69
N VAL A 19 0.56 0.97 10.49
CA VAL A 19 1.25 1.44 9.29
C VAL A 19 0.20 1.91 8.28
N LEU A 20 0.30 3.17 7.89
CA LEU A 20 -0.52 3.80 6.85
C LEU A 20 0.15 3.64 5.50
N CYS A 21 -0.60 3.11 4.54
CA CYS A 21 -0.29 3.09 3.11
C CYS A 21 -0.95 4.29 2.43
N TYR A 22 -0.21 5.01 1.59
CA TYR A 22 -0.71 6.20 0.89
C TYR A 22 0.07 6.49 -0.40
N THR A 23 -0.51 7.32 -1.27
CA THR A 23 0.18 8.02 -2.36
C THR A 23 0.22 9.51 -2.05
N ARG A 24 0.86 10.33 -2.88
CA ARG A 24 0.83 11.79 -2.70
C ARG A 24 0.13 12.50 -3.86
N THR A 25 -0.43 13.68 -3.60
CA THR A 25 -0.79 14.64 -4.65
C THR A 25 0.50 15.11 -5.32
N PRO A 26 0.67 14.95 -6.64
CA PRO A 26 1.79 15.55 -7.36
C PRO A 26 1.78 17.08 -7.19
N GLN A 27 2.95 17.68 -7.00
CA GLN A 27 3.10 19.14 -7.01
C GLN A 27 3.90 19.52 -8.26
N GLU A 28 3.54 20.62 -8.92
CA GLU A 28 4.14 21.06 -10.19
C GLU A 28 5.61 21.52 -10.05
N ASP A 29 6.06 21.78 -8.83
CA ASP A 29 7.45 22.15 -8.55
C ASP A 29 8.38 20.92 -8.63
N ILE A 30 9.54 21.13 -9.27
CA ILE A 30 10.53 20.13 -9.72
C ILE A 30 10.90 19.05 -8.68
N ILE A 31 10.67 19.29 -7.38
CA ILE A 31 10.99 18.37 -6.28
C ILE A 31 10.01 17.19 -6.19
N TYR A 32 8.75 17.33 -6.65
CA TYR A 32 7.72 16.29 -6.55
C TYR A 32 7.03 15.98 -7.89
N ALA A 33 7.83 15.76 -8.93
CA ALA A 33 7.33 15.28 -10.23
C ALA A 33 6.40 14.07 -10.06
N SER A 34 5.36 13.97 -10.89
CA SER A 34 4.31 12.93 -10.82
C SER A 34 4.84 11.50 -10.63
N ARG A 35 6.02 11.18 -11.17
CA ARG A 35 6.70 9.88 -11.01
C ARG A 35 7.06 9.54 -9.57
N LEU A 36 7.37 10.54 -8.74
CA LEU A 36 7.70 10.35 -7.34
C LEU A 36 6.43 10.26 -6.48
N ALA A 37 5.40 11.04 -6.81
CA ALA A 37 4.12 11.05 -6.08
C ALA A 37 3.26 9.80 -6.35
N TYR A 38 3.32 9.24 -7.57
CA TYR A 38 2.63 8.02 -7.97
C TYR A 38 3.45 6.76 -7.67
N SER A 39 3.80 6.65 -6.39
CA SER A 39 4.46 5.51 -5.77
C SER A 39 3.78 5.25 -4.42
N MET A 40 3.98 4.07 -3.83
CA MET A 40 3.44 3.83 -2.49
C MET A 40 4.41 4.39 -1.46
N HIS A 41 3.85 5.13 -0.50
CA HIS A 41 4.51 5.68 0.67
C HIS A 41 3.99 4.98 1.93
N LEU A 42 4.78 5.05 3.00
CA LEU A 42 4.40 4.53 4.30
C LEU A 42 4.56 5.57 5.40
N ALA A 43 3.66 5.53 6.36
CA ALA A 43 3.77 6.26 7.62
C ALA A 43 3.45 5.31 8.77
N TYR A 44 3.92 5.60 9.97
CA TYR A 44 3.65 4.77 11.14
C TYR A 44 3.03 5.58 12.28
N SER A 45 2.28 4.89 13.14
CA SER A 45 1.70 5.47 14.34
C SER A 45 1.64 4.46 15.49
N GLU A 46 2.15 4.87 16.65
CA GLU A 46 2.08 4.11 17.91
C GLU A 46 0.69 4.17 18.54
N ASN A 47 -0.03 5.30 18.38
CA ASN A 47 -1.35 5.53 18.98
C ASN A 47 -2.51 5.46 17.96
N GLY A 48 -2.17 5.29 16.68
CA GLY A 48 -3.10 5.19 15.58
C GLY A 48 -3.82 6.48 15.21
N ARG A 49 -3.33 7.63 15.67
CA ARG A 49 -3.85 8.98 15.37
C ARG A 49 -2.74 9.85 14.79
N ASP A 50 -1.60 9.89 15.45
CA ASP A 50 -0.46 10.71 15.03
C ASP A 50 0.43 9.89 14.11
N PHE A 51 0.31 10.10 12.80
CA PHE A 51 1.09 9.40 11.80
C PHE A 51 2.35 10.19 11.42
N GLN A 52 3.50 9.52 11.46
CA GLN A 52 4.78 10.06 11.04
C GLN A 52 5.19 9.42 9.70
N ALA A 53 5.43 10.25 8.69
CA ALA A 53 5.90 9.80 7.40
C ALA A 53 7.25 9.09 7.52
N LEU A 54 7.39 7.94 6.84
CA LEU A 54 8.66 7.24 6.69
C LEU A 54 9.37 7.71 5.42
N ASN A 55 10.66 7.42 5.33
CA ASN A 55 11.50 7.68 4.16
C ASN A 55 11.45 9.15 3.69
N HIS A 56 11.43 10.10 4.63
CA HIS A 56 11.31 11.53 4.33
C HIS A 56 10.10 11.88 3.44
N ASN A 57 8.97 11.19 3.66
CA ASN A 57 7.78 11.33 2.83
C ASN A 57 8.03 11.03 1.32
N SER A 58 9.02 10.18 1.03
CA SER A 58 9.35 9.67 -0.31
C SER A 58 8.85 8.24 -0.52
N GLY A 59 8.64 7.87 -1.78
CA GLY A 59 8.13 6.55 -2.16
C GLY A 59 9.03 5.42 -1.67
N VAL A 60 8.41 4.32 -1.23
CA VAL A 60 9.11 3.09 -0.81
C VAL A 60 8.88 1.93 -1.78
N LEU A 61 7.89 2.04 -2.66
CA LEU A 61 7.55 1.02 -3.65
C LEU A 61 7.09 1.67 -4.95
N PHE A 62 7.71 1.24 -6.05
CA PHE A 62 7.51 1.73 -7.41
C PHE A 62 7.17 0.57 -8.35
N ALA A 63 6.34 0.83 -9.37
CA ALA A 63 6.12 -0.12 -10.45
C ALA A 63 7.37 -0.21 -11.34
N LYS A 64 7.69 -1.42 -11.82
CA LYS A 64 8.78 -1.62 -12.78
C LYS A 64 8.44 -0.98 -14.12
N ALA A 65 9.47 -0.46 -14.78
CA ALA A 65 9.36 -0.04 -16.18
C ALA A 65 9.12 -1.25 -17.09
N THR A 66 8.42 -1.03 -18.21
CA THR A 66 8.22 -2.05 -19.25
C THR A 66 9.09 -1.74 -20.47
N ASN A 67 9.25 -2.69 -21.38
CA ASN A 67 10.04 -2.46 -22.60
C ASN A 67 9.14 -1.91 -23.71
N HIS A 68 9.64 -0.93 -24.44
CA HIS A 68 9.15 -0.60 -25.78
C HIS A 68 9.60 -1.66 -26.79
N ASP A 69 8.90 -1.75 -27.93
CA ASP A 69 9.27 -2.63 -29.06
C ASP A 69 10.68 -2.34 -29.61
N ASN A 70 11.16 -1.10 -29.47
CA ASN A 70 12.50 -0.69 -29.89
C ASN A 70 13.59 -0.93 -28.82
N GLY A 71 13.25 -1.57 -27.69
CA GLY A 71 14.16 -1.91 -26.60
C GLY A 71 14.43 -0.80 -25.59
N THR A 72 13.82 0.38 -25.70
CA THR A 72 13.90 1.41 -24.65
C THR A 72 12.91 1.11 -23.51
N LEU A 73 13.10 1.72 -22.33
CA LEU A 73 12.22 1.50 -21.17
C LEU A 73 11.08 2.54 -21.11
N ARG A 74 9.84 2.07 -20.91
CA ARG A 74 8.66 2.85 -20.50
C ARG A 74 8.57 2.88 -19.00
N ALA A 75 8.81 4.05 -18.41
CA ALA A 75 8.52 4.24 -16.99
C ALA A 75 7.02 4.04 -16.71
N LYS A 76 6.71 3.26 -15.68
CA LYS A 76 5.36 3.08 -15.14
C LYS A 76 5.30 3.67 -13.74
N SER A 77 4.09 3.97 -13.30
CA SER A 77 3.78 4.44 -11.96
C SER A 77 2.63 3.61 -11.36
N LEU A 78 2.28 3.88 -10.11
CA LEU A 78 1.13 3.25 -9.46
C LEU A 78 0.26 4.27 -8.72
N LYS A 79 -1.04 3.99 -8.65
CA LYS A 79 -2.05 4.72 -7.91
C LYS A 79 -2.85 3.78 -7.03
N ASN A 80 -3.49 4.35 -6.01
CA ASN A 80 -4.44 3.66 -5.15
C ASN A 80 -3.91 2.33 -4.58
N PRO A 81 -2.68 2.28 -4.04
CA PRO A 81 -2.18 1.07 -3.43
C PRO A 81 -3.06 0.67 -2.25
N TYR A 82 -3.21 -0.63 -2.04
CA TYR A 82 -3.89 -1.21 -0.91
C TYR A 82 -2.98 -2.26 -0.29
N LEU A 83 -2.53 -2.00 0.94
CA LEU A 83 -1.59 -2.85 1.67
C LEU A 83 -2.35 -3.83 2.57
N PHE A 84 -2.01 -5.11 2.55
CA PHE A 84 -2.73 -6.12 3.34
C PHE A 84 -1.82 -7.22 3.85
N ARG A 85 -2.33 -8.02 4.79
CA ARG A 85 -1.69 -9.26 5.24
C ARG A 85 -2.18 -10.42 4.40
N MET A 86 -1.24 -11.23 3.95
CA MET A 86 -1.50 -12.48 3.24
C MET A 86 -1.69 -13.63 4.24
N ALA A 87 -2.35 -14.70 3.80
CA ALA A 87 -2.61 -15.88 4.64
C ALA A 87 -1.32 -16.58 5.11
N ASP A 88 -0.24 -16.46 4.34
CA ASP A 88 1.09 -16.99 4.69
C ASP A 88 1.89 -16.10 5.68
N GLY A 89 1.28 -15.01 6.17
CA GLY A 89 1.89 -14.09 7.12
C GLY A 89 2.73 -12.98 6.49
N LYS A 90 2.96 -13.01 5.17
CA LYS A 90 3.62 -11.92 4.43
C LYS A 90 2.67 -10.73 4.23
N PHE A 91 3.19 -9.69 3.60
CA PHE A 91 2.45 -8.53 3.16
C PHE A 91 2.21 -8.59 1.65
N GLY A 92 1.01 -8.23 1.23
CA GLY A 92 0.64 -8.03 -0.16
C GLY A 92 0.29 -6.57 -0.42
N VAL A 93 0.56 -6.10 -1.65
CA VAL A 93 0.09 -4.81 -2.13
C VAL A 93 -0.57 -5.02 -3.48
N VAL A 94 -1.81 -4.56 -3.63
CA VAL A 94 -2.44 -4.39 -4.94
C VAL A 94 -2.52 -2.91 -5.26
N ALA A 95 -2.31 -2.53 -6.52
CA ALA A 95 -2.37 -1.14 -6.96
C ALA A 95 -2.86 -1.03 -8.41
N VAL A 96 -3.37 0.13 -8.77
CA VAL A 96 -3.67 0.47 -10.17
C VAL A 96 -2.38 0.93 -10.84
N ARG A 97 -1.90 0.21 -11.85
CA ARG A 97 -0.73 0.64 -12.63
C ARG A 97 -1.12 1.76 -13.59
N THR A 98 -0.22 2.71 -13.78
CA THR A 98 -0.42 3.84 -14.69
C THR A 98 0.82 4.08 -15.52
N GLU A 99 0.68 4.90 -16.57
CA GLU A 99 1.84 5.53 -17.19
C GLU A 99 2.55 6.46 -16.20
N ALA A 100 3.77 6.88 -16.54
CA ALA A 100 4.64 7.67 -15.67
C ALA A 100 3.99 8.97 -15.13
N ASP A 101 3.08 9.55 -15.90
CA ASP A 101 2.33 10.79 -15.59
C ASP A 101 0.98 10.54 -14.89
N GLY A 102 0.65 9.28 -14.59
CA GLY A 102 -0.58 8.88 -13.93
C GLY A 102 -1.77 8.66 -14.87
N GLN A 103 -1.59 8.72 -16.19
CA GLN A 103 -2.61 8.35 -17.18
C GLN A 103 -2.80 6.82 -17.24
N GLN A 104 -3.89 6.40 -17.87
CA GLN A 104 -4.20 4.97 -18.05
C GLN A 104 -3.08 4.26 -18.80
N ASP A 105 -2.65 3.12 -18.26
CA ASP A 105 -1.69 2.22 -18.92
C ASP A 105 -2.45 1.13 -19.68
N GLU A 106 -2.40 1.18 -21.01
CA GLU A 106 -3.03 0.20 -21.90
C GLU A 106 -2.60 -1.25 -21.60
N GLU A 107 -1.35 -1.46 -21.16
CA GLU A 107 -0.86 -2.81 -20.82
C GLU A 107 -1.49 -3.38 -19.53
N SER A 108 -2.13 -2.52 -18.73
CA SER A 108 -2.80 -2.89 -17.48
C SER A 108 -4.33 -2.93 -17.58
N ARG A 109 -4.88 -2.75 -18.79
CA ARG A 109 -6.33 -2.79 -19.01
C ARG A 109 -6.90 -4.12 -18.52
N GLY A 110 -7.96 -4.05 -17.69
CA GLY A 110 -8.56 -5.26 -17.13
C GLY A 110 -7.77 -5.92 -16.00
N ALA A 111 -6.71 -5.28 -15.47
CA ALA A 111 -5.82 -5.87 -14.48
C ALA A 111 -5.44 -4.89 -13.36
N VAL A 112 -4.89 -5.44 -12.27
CA VAL A 112 -4.25 -4.68 -11.18
C VAL A 112 -2.87 -5.24 -10.89
N LEU A 113 -1.94 -4.39 -10.48
CA LEU A 113 -0.56 -4.77 -10.18
C LEU A 113 -0.46 -5.36 -8.78
N PHE A 114 0.23 -6.48 -8.64
CA PHE A 114 0.41 -7.19 -7.37
C PHE A 114 1.89 -7.29 -6.97
N PHE A 115 2.15 -7.02 -5.69
CA PHE A 115 3.46 -7.13 -5.05
C PHE A 115 3.36 -7.94 -3.76
N THR A 116 4.48 -8.55 -3.37
CA THR A 116 4.64 -9.17 -2.05
C THR A 116 5.86 -8.63 -1.32
N SER A 117 5.82 -8.67 0.02
CA SER A 117 6.93 -8.29 0.88
C SER A 117 6.91 -9.12 2.18
N GLY A 118 8.08 -9.49 2.68
CA GLY A 118 8.21 -10.13 4.00
C GLY A 118 8.31 -9.13 5.16
N ASP A 119 8.75 -7.89 4.90
CA ASP A 119 9.19 -6.95 5.95
C ASP A 119 8.82 -5.49 5.70
N LEU A 120 8.11 -5.19 4.61
CA LEU A 120 7.76 -3.84 4.14
C LEU A 120 8.95 -2.95 3.73
N LEU A 121 10.16 -3.52 3.68
CA LEU A 121 11.37 -2.85 3.21
C LEU A 121 11.76 -3.32 1.80
N GLN A 122 11.59 -4.61 1.52
CA GLN A 122 11.86 -5.19 0.21
C GLN A 122 10.57 -5.72 -0.41
N TYR A 123 10.31 -5.30 -1.64
CA TYR A 123 9.11 -5.69 -2.38
C TYR A 123 9.50 -6.44 -3.64
N GLN A 124 8.76 -7.51 -3.92
CA GLN A 124 8.81 -8.23 -5.17
C GLN A 124 7.53 -7.91 -5.95
N GLU A 125 7.68 -7.26 -7.10
CA GLU A 125 6.60 -7.20 -8.09
C GLU A 125 6.37 -8.60 -8.67
N ILE A 126 5.16 -9.12 -8.49
CA ILE A 126 4.74 -10.43 -9.00
C ILE A 126 4.20 -10.27 -10.42
N GLY A 127 3.37 -9.27 -10.66
CA GLY A 127 2.87 -8.93 -11.99
C GLY A 127 1.43 -8.41 -11.98
N LEU A 128 0.81 -8.38 -13.15
CA LEU A 128 -0.57 -7.96 -13.33
C LEU A 128 -1.53 -9.13 -13.10
N VAL A 129 -2.42 -9.00 -12.12
CA VAL A 129 -3.53 -9.93 -11.89
C VAL A 129 -4.65 -9.59 -12.87
N ASP A 130 -4.97 -10.52 -13.76
CA ASP A 130 -6.04 -10.42 -14.74
C ASP A 130 -7.41 -10.53 -14.04
N LEU A 131 -8.19 -9.44 -14.05
CA LEU A 131 -9.52 -9.37 -13.43
C LEU A 131 -10.63 -9.90 -14.34
N LYS A 132 -10.28 -10.55 -15.46
CA LYS A 132 -11.22 -11.08 -16.47
C LYS A 132 -12.18 -10.01 -16.97
N SER A 133 -11.64 -8.81 -17.20
CA SER A 133 -12.36 -7.61 -17.62
C SER A 133 -11.58 -6.91 -18.73
N ASP A 134 -12.23 -6.02 -19.46
CA ASP A 134 -11.61 -5.15 -20.49
C ASP A 134 -11.74 -3.66 -20.12
N VAL A 135 -11.93 -3.39 -18.82
CA VAL A 135 -12.11 -2.05 -18.25
C VAL A 135 -10.95 -1.71 -17.33
N TYR A 136 -10.53 -0.45 -17.32
CA TYR A 136 -9.52 0.04 -16.40
C TYR A 136 -10.04 0.04 -14.96
N ALA A 137 -9.29 -0.57 -14.06
CA ALA A 137 -9.49 -0.36 -12.64
C ALA A 137 -9.14 1.09 -12.28
N HIS A 138 -10.07 1.80 -11.65
CA HIS A 138 -9.88 3.15 -11.14
C HIS A 138 -9.43 3.13 -9.68
N ASP A 139 -10.03 2.27 -8.87
CA ASP A 139 -9.68 2.05 -7.48
C ASP A 139 -9.69 0.54 -7.17
N VAL A 140 -8.88 0.11 -6.19
CA VAL A 140 -8.73 -1.28 -5.78
C VAL A 140 -8.63 -1.41 -4.25
N ALA A 141 -9.29 -2.41 -3.70
CA ALA A 141 -9.19 -2.81 -2.31
C ALA A 141 -9.09 -4.34 -2.19
N TYR A 142 -8.70 -4.79 -1.01
CA TYR A 142 -8.53 -6.21 -0.71
C TYR A 142 -9.32 -6.59 0.55
N GLU A 143 -9.96 -7.75 0.48
CA GLU A 143 -10.56 -8.43 1.63
C GLU A 143 -10.18 -9.93 1.59
N TYR A 144 -10.07 -10.56 2.75
CA TYR A 144 -9.92 -12.01 2.85
C TYR A 144 -11.26 -12.63 3.27
N ASP A 145 -11.80 -13.52 2.46
CA ASP A 145 -13.01 -14.28 2.79
C ASP A 145 -12.60 -15.55 3.53
N GLU A 146 -12.67 -15.54 4.85
CA GLU A 146 -12.33 -16.69 5.69
C GLU A 146 -13.22 -17.92 5.40
N SER A 147 -14.47 -17.71 4.98
CA SER A 147 -15.42 -18.80 4.75
C SER A 147 -15.08 -19.63 3.53
N SER A 148 -14.58 -18.98 2.48
CA SER A 148 -14.14 -19.63 1.24
C SER A 148 -12.61 -19.74 1.11
N GLN A 149 -11.88 -19.30 2.14
CA GLN A 149 -10.43 -19.20 2.21
C GLN A 149 -9.81 -18.50 0.99
N ALA A 150 -10.52 -17.50 0.45
CA ALA A 150 -10.17 -16.85 -0.81
C ALA A 150 -9.80 -15.37 -0.63
N TYR A 151 -8.90 -14.91 -1.48
CA TYR A 151 -8.59 -13.49 -1.65
C TYR A 151 -9.71 -12.84 -2.47
N VAL A 152 -10.23 -11.70 -2.02
CA VAL A 152 -11.24 -10.93 -2.73
C VAL A 152 -10.66 -9.58 -3.12
N ILE A 153 -10.46 -9.37 -4.42
CA ILE A 153 -10.08 -8.06 -4.96
C ILE A 153 -11.36 -7.31 -5.32
N ARG A 154 -11.62 -6.20 -4.63
CA ARG A 154 -12.70 -5.28 -4.97
C ARG A 154 -12.15 -4.12 -5.78
N TRP A 155 -12.83 -3.73 -6.85
CA TRP A 155 -12.35 -2.66 -7.72
C TRP A 155 -13.51 -1.88 -8.34
N SER A 156 -13.24 -0.62 -8.71
CA SER A 156 -14.20 0.23 -9.40
C SER A 156 -13.67 0.65 -10.77
N ASP A 157 -14.55 0.99 -11.71
CA ASP A 157 -14.17 1.42 -13.06
C ASP A 157 -14.09 2.95 -13.25
N GLY A 158 -14.38 3.72 -12.20
CA GLY A 158 -14.42 5.19 -12.25
C GLY A 158 -15.62 5.77 -13.01
N LYS A 159 -16.52 4.92 -13.53
CA LYS A 159 -17.77 5.28 -14.23
C LYS A 159 -19.02 4.90 -13.43
N GLY A 160 -18.84 4.56 -12.15
CA GLY A 160 -19.88 4.13 -11.22
C GLY A 160 -20.07 2.62 -11.11
N GLY A 161 -19.33 1.82 -11.88
CA GLY A 161 -19.31 0.37 -11.72
C GLY A 161 -18.36 -0.05 -10.60
N SER A 162 -18.81 -1.03 -9.81
CA SER A 162 -18.02 -1.68 -8.76
C SER A 162 -18.16 -3.19 -8.87
N TYR A 163 -17.04 -3.87 -8.69
CA TYR A 163 -16.90 -5.29 -8.96
C TYR A 163 -16.02 -5.96 -7.91
N GLN A 164 -16.11 -7.28 -7.85
CA GLN A 164 -15.20 -8.11 -7.07
C GLN A 164 -14.77 -9.35 -7.86
N ASN A 165 -13.54 -9.81 -7.63
CA ASN A 165 -13.05 -11.08 -8.12
C ASN A 165 -12.57 -11.92 -6.93
N LYS A 166 -12.97 -13.20 -6.89
CA LYS A 166 -12.41 -14.18 -5.96
C LYS A 166 -11.20 -14.84 -6.58
N ILE A 167 -10.14 -15.01 -5.79
CA ILE A 167 -8.85 -15.55 -6.20
C ILE A 167 -8.39 -16.52 -5.12
N GLN A 168 -8.03 -17.75 -5.53
CA GLN A 168 -7.54 -18.77 -4.59
C GLN A 168 -6.04 -18.61 -4.31
N ASP A 169 -5.26 -18.33 -5.36
CA ASP A 169 -3.83 -18.11 -5.28
C ASP A 169 -3.46 -16.81 -6.02
N LEU A 170 -2.99 -15.81 -5.27
CA LEU A 170 -2.56 -14.52 -5.85
C LEU A 170 -1.26 -14.63 -6.68
N TYR A 171 -0.54 -15.74 -6.60
CA TYR A 171 0.60 -16.02 -7.49
C TYR A 171 0.15 -16.55 -8.86
N ASP A 172 -1.07 -17.10 -8.97
CA ASP A 172 -1.71 -17.36 -10.26
C ASP A 172 -2.38 -16.08 -10.77
N LEU A 173 -1.60 -15.29 -11.51
CA LEU A 173 -2.02 -14.00 -12.06
C LEU A 173 -3.22 -14.11 -13.02
N ALA A 174 -3.50 -15.30 -13.58
CA ALA A 174 -4.65 -15.53 -14.44
C ALA A 174 -5.81 -16.26 -13.71
N GLY A 175 -5.63 -16.60 -12.43
CA GLY A 175 -6.50 -17.43 -11.63
C GLY A 175 -7.71 -16.73 -11.02
N ALA A 176 -7.94 -15.45 -11.34
CA ALA A 176 -9.13 -14.76 -10.87
C ALA A 176 -10.41 -15.32 -11.50
N GLY A 177 -11.44 -15.49 -10.67
CA GLY A 177 -12.79 -15.77 -11.15
C GLY A 177 -13.37 -14.62 -11.98
N THR A 178 -14.51 -14.85 -12.62
CA THR A 178 -15.24 -13.81 -13.37
C THR A 178 -15.63 -12.65 -12.44
N PRO A 179 -15.52 -11.38 -12.88
CA PRO A 179 -15.89 -10.24 -12.04
C PRO A 179 -17.39 -10.24 -11.77
N GLU A 180 -17.75 -10.23 -10.50
CA GLU A 180 -19.12 -10.10 -10.03
C GLU A 180 -19.40 -8.62 -9.73
N LYS A 181 -20.59 -8.12 -10.10
CA LYS A 181 -21.00 -6.79 -9.65
C LYS A 181 -21.13 -6.78 -8.13
N ALA A 182 -20.58 -5.75 -7.51
CA ALA A 182 -20.58 -5.56 -6.07
C ALA A 182 -21.06 -4.16 -5.72
N GLU A 183 -21.45 -3.97 -4.47
CA GLU A 183 -21.63 -2.62 -3.92
C GLU A 183 -20.30 -1.87 -3.93
N ALA A 184 -20.39 -0.54 -4.09
CA ALA A 184 -19.23 0.33 -3.98
C ALA A 184 -18.56 0.14 -2.62
N PHE A 185 -17.24 -0.03 -2.62
CA PHE A 185 -16.47 -0.06 -1.38
C PHE A 185 -16.07 1.36 -0.97
N THR A 186 -16.01 1.59 0.34
CA THR A 186 -15.51 2.83 0.92
C THR A 186 -14.35 2.46 1.84
N LEU A 187 -13.25 3.20 1.73
CA LEU A 187 -12.12 3.03 2.63
C LEU A 187 -12.35 3.77 3.93
N GLU A 188 -11.83 3.24 5.02
CA GLU A 188 -11.84 3.94 6.30
C GLU A 188 -11.10 5.28 6.16
N ALA A 189 -11.76 6.36 6.55
CA ALA A 189 -11.15 7.69 6.51
C ALA A 189 -10.00 7.75 7.53
N VAL A 190 -8.80 8.10 7.04
CA VAL A 190 -7.62 8.30 7.88
C VAL A 190 -7.19 9.75 7.75
N SER A 191 -7.11 10.44 8.88
CA SER A 191 -6.51 11.78 8.95
C SER A 191 -5.04 11.63 9.33
N ALA A 192 -4.16 12.25 8.56
CA ALA A 192 -2.74 12.34 8.83
C ALA A 192 -2.26 13.73 8.44
N ASP A 193 -1.51 14.38 9.34
CA ASP A 193 -0.90 15.69 9.08
C ASP A 193 0.44 15.50 8.35
N ILE A 194 0.36 14.99 7.12
CA ILE A 194 1.51 14.71 6.25
C ILE A 194 1.29 15.47 4.93
N GLU A 195 2.29 16.24 4.53
CA GLU A 195 2.19 17.10 3.34
C GLU A 195 1.85 16.30 2.06
N GLY A 196 0.72 16.67 1.43
CA GLY A 196 0.26 16.09 0.18
C GLY A 196 -0.22 14.64 0.28
N VAL A 197 -0.47 14.12 1.49
CA VAL A 197 -0.92 12.73 1.70
C VAL A 197 -2.27 12.47 1.01
N GLN A 198 -2.36 11.31 0.35
CA GLN A 198 -3.61 10.72 -0.14
C GLN A 198 -3.76 9.35 0.54
N PRO A 199 -4.34 9.31 1.75
CA PRO A 199 -4.43 8.10 2.57
C PRO A 199 -5.23 7.01 1.87
N ARG A 200 -4.77 5.77 2.00
CA ARG A 200 -5.47 4.60 1.47
C ARG A 200 -6.00 3.73 2.58
N ASN A 201 -5.12 3.02 3.27
CA ASN A 201 -5.53 2.09 4.30
C ASN A 201 -4.44 1.91 5.36
N VAL A 202 -4.85 1.47 6.54
CA VAL A 202 -3.96 1.25 7.69
C VAL A 202 -3.99 -0.23 8.06
N ILE A 203 -2.81 -0.82 8.25
CA ILE A 203 -2.68 -2.18 8.78
C ILE A 203 -1.97 -2.20 10.12
N ARG A 204 -2.22 -3.24 10.92
CA ARG A 204 -1.48 -3.54 12.14
C ARG A 204 -0.28 -4.40 11.79
N VAL A 205 0.93 -3.92 12.06
CA VAL A 205 2.21 -4.62 11.81
C VAL A 205 2.83 -5.02 13.15
N PRO A 206 3.43 -6.22 13.30
CA PRO A 206 4.03 -6.62 14.57
C PRO A 206 5.13 -5.63 14.93
N ARG A 207 5.26 -5.30 16.23
CA ARG A 207 6.16 -4.24 16.68
C ARG A 207 7.59 -4.44 16.20
N GLU A 208 8.11 -5.66 16.24
CA GLU A 208 9.47 -5.97 15.78
C GLU A 208 9.66 -5.61 14.29
N THR A 209 8.76 -6.05 13.43
CA THR A 209 8.78 -5.72 11.99
C THR A 209 8.67 -4.21 11.76
N ALA A 210 7.74 -3.55 12.46
CA ALA A 210 7.54 -2.12 12.33
C ALA A 210 8.73 -1.30 12.86
N GLN A 211 9.38 -1.73 13.94
CA GLN A 211 10.59 -1.07 14.44
C GLN A 211 11.74 -1.19 13.44
N ARG A 212 11.93 -2.37 12.84
CA ARG A 212 12.92 -2.52 11.76
C ARG A 212 12.61 -1.62 10.58
N LEU A 213 11.34 -1.53 10.17
CA LEU A 213 10.87 -0.63 9.13
C LEU A 213 11.20 0.83 9.47
N VAL A 214 10.83 1.30 10.66
CA VAL A 214 11.08 2.66 11.15
C VAL A 214 12.58 2.95 11.16
N CYS A 215 13.39 2.15 11.86
CA CYS A 215 14.84 2.37 11.98
C CYS A 215 15.58 2.40 10.63
N ARG A 216 15.07 1.71 9.61
CA ARG A 216 15.66 1.70 8.28
C ARG A 216 15.24 2.87 7.41
N LEU A 217 14.07 3.45 7.66
CA LEU A 217 13.47 4.51 6.85
C LEU A 217 13.42 5.87 7.54
N THR A 218 13.93 5.98 8.77
CA THR A 218 14.12 7.25 9.47
C THR A 218 15.60 7.57 9.60
N VAL A 219 15.93 8.86 9.65
CA VAL A 219 17.31 9.31 9.91
C VAL A 219 17.71 8.87 11.31
N PRO A 220 18.91 8.31 11.51
CA PRO A 220 19.46 8.11 12.84
C PRO A 220 19.66 9.45 13.55
N GLU A 221 19.09 9.61 14.74
CA GLU A 221 19.38 10.75 15.60
C GLU A 221 20.56 10.43 16.51
N ASN A 222 21.57 11.30 16.52
CA ASN A 222 22.63 11.22 17.51
C ASN A 222 22.10 11.75 18.84
N ILE A 223 21.86 10.84 19.79
CA ILE A 223 21.33 11.16 21.12
C ILE A 223 22.42 11.34 22.19
N ALA A 224 23.68 11.01 21.89
CA ALA A 224 24.83 11.21 22.77
C ALA A 224 26.16 11.05 22.01
N ILE A 225 27.14 11.89 22.34
CA ILE A 225 28.55 11.67 22.02
C ILE A 225 29.22 11.30 23.35
N GLU A 226 29.71 10.08 23.47
CA GLU A 226 30.62 9.68 24.55
C GLU A 226 32.08 9.99 24.17
#